data_AF-A0A7V5PH43-F1
#
_entry.id   AF-A0A7V5PH43-F1
#
_cell.length_a   1.000
_cell.length_b   1.000
_cell.length_c   1.000
_cell.angle_alpha   90.00
_cell.angle_beta   90.00
_cell.angle_gamma   90.00
#
_symmetry.space_group_name_H-M   'P 1'
#
loop_
_entity.id
_entity.type
_entity.pdbx_description
1 polymer ?
#
loop_
_entity_poly.entity_id
_entity_poly.type
_entity_poly.pdbx_seq_one_letter_code
_entity_poly.pdbx_strand_id
1 'polypeptide(L)' 'AMSYMESLPDFVRLAEAYGHVGMRIEKPEDVEGAIREAMKMKDRLVFMDFIIDPEENVYPMVPAGAGQNEMILV' A
#
# COMPACT_ATOMS: atom_id res chain seq x y z
N ALA A 1 -17.09 -5.40 7.09
CA ALA A 1 -15.63 -5.25 7.20
C ALA A 1 -15.16 -3.79 7.42
N MET A 2 -16.04 -2.78 7.37
CA MET A 2 -15.64 -1.36 7.55
C MET A 2 -14.97 -1.05 8.90
N SER A 3 -15.36 -1.69 10.01
CA SER A 3 -14.86 -1.29 11.33
C SER A 3 -13.39 -1.56 11.59
N TYR A 4 -12.73 -2.49 10.88
CA TYR A 4 -11.32 -2.77 11.10
C TYR A 4 -10.43 -1.69 10.47
N MET A 5 -10.69 -1.36 9.21
CA MET A 5 -9.92 -0.34 8.48
C MET A 5 -10.07 1.05 9.12
N GLU A 6 -11.28 1.38 9.61
CA GLU A 6 -11.53 2.62 10.36
C GLU A 6 -10.84 2.66 11.74
N SER A 7 -10.48 1.51 12.29
CA SER A 7 -9.80 1.41 13.60
C SER A 7 -8.27 1.43 13.49
N LEU A 8 -7.72 1.46 12.27
CA LEU A 8 -6.28 1.50 12.08
C LEU A 8 -5.70 2.84 12.56
N PRO A 9 -4.53 2.83 13.23
CA PRO A 9 -3.88 4.05 13.66
C PRO A 9 -3.31 4.82 12.46
N ASP A 10 -2.99 6.09 12.68
CA ASP A 10 -2.15 6.84 11.75
C ASP A 10 -0.72 6.26 11.79
N PHE A 11 -0.38 5.47 10.77
CA PHE A 11 0.92 4.80 10.68
C PHE A 11 2.10 5.77 10.49
N VAL A 12 1.88 6.92 9.86
CA VAL A 12 2.90 7.96 9.71
C VAL A 12 3.27 8.50 11.09
N ARG A 13 2.26 8.88 11.88
CA ARG A 13 2.46 9.35 13.26
C ARG A 13 3.07 8.30 14.16
N LEU A 14 2.70 7.03 13.97
CA LEU A 14 3.30 5.92 14.70
C LEU A 14 4.80 5.83 14.41
N ALA A 15 5.21 5.84 13.13
CA ALA A 15 6.62 5.81 12.77
C ALA A 15 7.41 7.01 13.33
N GLU A 16 6.84 8.21 13.24
CA GLU A 16 7.43 9.43 13.82
C GLU A 16 7.62 9.35 15.34
N ALA A 17 6.66 8.76 16.06
CA ALA A 17 6.74 8.59 17.51
C ALA A 17 7.91 7.69 17.96
N TYR A 18 8.35 6.76 17.10
CA TYR A 18 9.54 5.94 17.32
C TYR A 18 10.84 6.58 16.80
N GLY A 19 10.80 7.83 16.35
CA GLY A 19 11.98 8.55 15.84
C GLY A 19 12.36 8.18 14.39
N HIS A 20 11.41 7.61 13.64
CA HIS A 20 11.59 7.23 12.25
C HIS A 20 10.79 8.16 11.31
N VAL A 21 10.93 7.97 10.00
CA VAL A 21 10.22 8.78 9.01
C VAL A 21 8.96 8.05 8.57
N GLY A 22 7.83 8.74 8.60
CA GLY A 22 6.60 8.31 7.95
C GLY A 22 6.34 9.13 6.69
N MET A 23 5.88 8.49 5.63
CA MET A 23 5.47 9.13 4.37
C MET A 23 4.09 8.60 3.98
N ARG A 24 3.11 9.48 3.76
CA ARG A 24 1.84 9.12 3.15
C ARG A 24 1.82 9.54 1.69
N ILE A 25 1.45 8.62 0.80
CA ILE A 25 1.42 8.80 -0.64
C ILE A 25 -0.01 8.56 -1.11
N GLU A 26 -0.65 9.60 -1.63
CA GLU A 26 -2.08 9.55 -2.02
C GLU A 26 -2.29 9.59 -3.53
N LYS A 27 -1.27 9.99 -4.29
CA LYS A 27 -1.39 10.20 -5.74
C LYS A 27 -0.37 9.37 -6.52
N PRO A 28 -0.75 8.81 -7.69
CA PRO A 28 0.16 8.02 -8.52
C PRO A 28 1.42 8.77 -8.95
N GLU A 29 1.31 10.06 -9.28
CA GLU A 29 2.44 10.90 -9.72
C GLU A 29 3.53 11.08 -8.66
N ASP A 30 3.18 10.94 -7.38
CA ASP A 30 4.10 11.13 -6.25
C ASP A 30 4.91 9.87 -5.92
N VAL A 31 4.53 8.71 -6.45
CA VAL A 31 5.10 7.40 -6.10
C VAL A 31 6.60 7.33 -6.39
N GLU A 32 7.02 7.70 -7.61
CA GLU A 32 8.43 7.59 -7.99
C GLU A 32 9.31 8.51 -7.13
N GLY A 33 8.86 9.76 -6.93
CA GLY A 33 9.56 10.74 -6.09
C GLY A 33 9.69 10.27 -4.65
N ALA A 34 8.61 9.76 -4.06
CA ALA A 34 8.59 9.28 -2.69
C ALA A 34 9.54 8.08 -2.48
N ILE A 35 9.53 7.10 -3.39
CA ILE A 35 10.43 5.94 -3.31
C ILE A 35 11.88 6.38 -3.43
N ARG A 36 12.20 7.29 -4.36
CA ARG A 36 13.56 7.82 -4.51
C ARG A 36 14.04 8.53 -3.25
N GLU A 37 13.17 9.31 -2.60
CA GLU A 37 13.51 10.01 -1.36
C GLU A 37 13.70 9.04 -0.19
N ALA A 38 12.79 8.09 0.00
CA ALA A 38 12.90 7.04 1.01
C ALA A 38 14.22 6.26 0.87
N MET A 39 14.60 5.92 -0.37
CA MET A 39 15.84 5.19 -0.65
C MET A 39 17.13 5.98 -0.37
N LYS A 40 17.09 7.32 -0.33
CA LYS A 40 18.28 8.13 0.03
C LYS A 40 18.57 8.09 1.53
N MET A 41 17.56 7.86 2.36
CA MET A 41 17.71 7.78 3.81
C MET A 41 18.33 6.42 4.18
N LYS A 42 19.54 6.42 4.75
CA LYS A 42 20.30 5.21 5.09
C LYS A 42 20.48 4.98 6.59
N ASP A 43 20.11 5.97 7.38
CA ASP A 43 20.36 6.09 8.82
C ASP A 43 19.11 5.81 9.67
N ARG A 44 17.94 5.66 9.05
CA ARG A 44 16.64 5.55 9.71
C ARG A 44 15.68 4.67 8.92
N LEU A 45 14.72 4.06 9.61
CA LEU A 45 13.58 3.41 8.96
C LEU A 45 12.68 4.47 8.30
N VAL A 46 12.16 4.14 7.13
CA VAL A 46 11.12 4.91 6.42
C VAL A 46 9.90 4.03 6.27
N PHE A 47 8.78 4.44 6.87
CA PHE A 47 7.48 3.81 6.72
C PHE A 47 6.72 4.53 5.60
N MET A 48 6.38 3.82 4.53
CA MET A 48 5.65 4.37 3.40
C MET A 48 4.21 3.83 3.38
N ASP A 49 3.24 4.71 3.62
CA ASP A 49 1.81 4.43 3.62
C ASP A 49 1.23 4.87 2.26
N PHE A 50 0.97 3.90 1.37
CA PHE A 50 0.39 4.15 0.06
C PHE A 50 -1.12 3.95 0.11
N ILE A 51 -1.87 5.01 -0.21
CA ILE A 51 -3.31 4.92 -0.36
C ILE A 51 -3.62 4.35 -1.74
N ILE A 52 -4.33 3.22 -1.74
CA ILE A 52 -4.76 2.52 -2.95
C ILE A 52 -6.28 2.46 -3.01
N ASP A 53 -6.80 2.20 -4.21
CA ASP A 53 -8.22 1.88 -4.37
C ASP A 53 -8.49 0.46 -3.81
N PRO A 54 -9.35 0.31 -2.78
CA PRO A 54 -9.68 -0.99 -2.23
C PRO A 54 -10.60 -1.83 -3.12
N GLU A 55 -11.19 -1.26 -4.18
CA GLU A 55 -12.07 -1.97 -5.12
C GLU A 55 -11.30 -2.69 -6.23
N GLU A 56 -9.99 -2.41 -6.36
CA GLU A 56 -9.13 -3.08 -7.33
C GLU A 56 -8.92 -4.56 -7.01
N ASN A 57 -9.02 -5.41 -8.03
CA ASN A 57 -8.97 -6.86 -7.89
C ASN A 57 -7.66 -7.45 -8.44
N VAL A 58 -7.27 -8.61 -7.92
CA VAL A 58 -6.08 -9.33 -8.38
C VAL A 58 -6.45 -10.25 -9.55
N TYR A 59 -5.76 -10.08 -10.68
CA TYR A 59 -5.92 -10.90 -11.89
C TYR A 59 -4.57 -11.46 -12.37
N PRO A 60 -4.53 -12.58 -13.12
CA PRO A 60 -5.68 -13.43 -13.50
C PRO A 60 -6.33 -14.13 -12.31
N MET A 61 -7.64 -14.37 -12.40
CA MET A 61 -8.41 -15.08 -11.38
C MET A 61 -9.06 -16.33 -11.99
N VAL A 62 -8.87 -17.50 -11.36
CA VAL A 62 -9.65 -18.71 -11.66
C VAL A 62 -10.85 -18.72 -10.72
N PRO A 63 -12.09 -18.59 -11.22
CA PRO A 63 -13.28 -18.65 -10.37
C PRO A 63 -13.40 -19.99 -9.65
N ALA A 64 -14.07 -20.00 -8.50
CA ALA A 64 -14.31 -21.24 -7.76
C ALA A 64 -15.06 -22.26 -8.63
N GLY A 65 -14.46 -23.44 -8.82
CA GLY A 65 -15.04 -24.51 -9.63
C GLY A 65 -14.71 -24.47 -11.13
N ALA A 66 -14.00 -23.45 -11.61
CA ALA A 66 -13.58 -23.33 -13.01
C ALA A 66 -12.26 -24.08 -13.30
N GLY A 67 -12.04 -24.43 -14.56
CA GLY A 67 -10.78 -24.99 -15.05
C GLY A 67 -9.67 -23.94 -15.17
N GLN A 68 -8.41 -24.37 -15.17
CA GLN A 68 -7.26 -23.45 -15.31
C GLN A 68 -7.25 -22.67 -16.63
N ASN A 69 -7.93 -23.19 -17.67
CA ASN A 69 -8.09 -22.53 -18.97
C ASN A 69 -9.26 -21.53 -19.00
N GLU A 70 -10.02 -21.40 -17.91
CA GLU A 70 -11.18 -20.51 -17.78
C GLU A 70 -10.86 -19.30 -16.89
N MET A 71 -9.62 -18.82 -16.96
CA MET A 71 -9.18 -17.64 -16.21
C MET A 71 -9.89 -16.36 -16.69
N ILE A 72 -10.31 -15.54 -15.72
CA ILE A 72 -10.71 -14.16 -15.98
C ILE A 72 -9.43 -13.32 -16.09
N LEU A 73 -9.27 -12.70 -17.26
CA LEU A 73 -8.22 -11.74 -17.59
C LEU A 73 -8.93 -10.40 -17.72
N VAL A 74 -8.50 -9.42 -16.91
CA VAL A 74 -9.01 -8.04 -16.75
C VAL A 74 -9.85 -7.52 -17.90
#